data_AF-A0A1G3I757-F1
#
_entry.id   AF-A0A1G3I757-F1
#
_cell.length_a   1.000
_cell.length_b   1.000
_cell.length_c   1.000
_cell.angle_alpha   90.00
_cell.angle_beta   90.00
_cell.angle_gamma   90.00
#
_symmetry.space_group_name_H-M   'P 1'
#
loop_
_entity.id
_entity.type
_entity.pdbx_description
1 polymer ?
#
loop_
_entity_poly.entity_id
_entity_poly.type
_entity_poly.pdbx_seq_one_letter_code
_entity_poly.pdbx_strand_id
1 'polypeptide(L)'
;IYRRLPKRGFTNPFTRNIAEVTLATLDRAVARGDIDATKPVTEDALRSGGLVKKGCDGVRLLGGGELKAKLAIEISKASKAAIASVEKAGGSVTVIPAKPKPEGKGKARHRRRKEKAEKAAKAAQKKEEGGKSEDKAPAEAKAERKEKKKSSEGDQARKQD
;
A
#
# COMPACT_ATOMS: atom_id res chain seq x y z
N ILE A 1 -14.79 -30.13 -29.47
CA ILE A 1 -13.41 -29.90 -29.99
C ILE A 1 -12.30 -30.26 -28.99
N TYR A 2 -12.51 -30.05 -27.68
CA TYR A 2 -11.56 -30.35 -26.58
C TYR A 2 -11.10 -31.81 -26.40
N ARG A 3 -11.75 -32.78 -27.07
CA ARG A 3 -11.36 -34.21 -27.04
C ARG A 3 -10.53 -34.63 -28.25
N ARG A 4 -10.47 -33.81 -29.30
CA ARG A 4 -9.78 -34.12 -30.56
C ARG A 4 -8.37 -33.53 -30.61
N LEU A 5 -8.12 -32.43 -29.90
CA LEU A 5 -6.83 -31.76 -29.82
C LEU A 5 -6.13 -32.10 -28.50
N PRO A 6 -4.82 -32.40 -28.51
CA PRO A 6 -4.06 -32.68 -27.29
C PRO A 6 -3.94 -31.42 -26.43
N LYS A 7 -3.86 -31.60 -25.10
CA LYS A 7 -3.52 -30.51 -24.17
C LYS A 7 -2.13 -29.99 -24.52
N ARG A 8 -2.00 -28.68 -24.76
CA ARG A 8 -0.71 -28.06 -25.10
C ARG A 8 -0.11 -27.32 -23.92
N GLY A 9 1.19 -27.57 -23.73
CA GLY A 9 2.03 -26.84 -22.79
C GLY A 9 1.66 -27.05 -21.32
N PHE A 10 2.14 -26.12 -20.50
CA PHE A 10 1.80 -26.01 -19.09
C PHE A 10 1.66 -24.53 -18.73
N THR A 11 0.83 -24.20 -17.75
CA THR A 11 0.75 -22.84 -17.21
C THR A 11 1.83 -22.67 -16.15
N ASN A 12 2.75 -21.71 -16.34
CA ASN A 12 3.83 -21.47 -15.38
C ASN A 12 3.28 -20.80 -14.08
N PRO A 13 3.36 -21.48 -12.91
CA PRO A 13 2.83 -20.95 -11.65
C PRO A 13 3.70 -19.86 -11.02
N PHE A 14 4.95 -19.71 -11.46
CA PHE A 14 5.92 -18.73 -10.95
C PHE A 14 5.95 -17.43 -11.76
N THR A 15 5.03 -17.29 -12.72
CA THR A 15 4.87 -16.07 -13.49
C THR A 15 4.65 -14.87 -12.57
N ARG A 16 5.39 -13.79 -12.82
CA ARG A 16 5.22 -12.52 -12.11
C ARG A 16 4.27 -11.64 -12.91
N ASN A 17 3.25 -11.12 -12.25
CA ASN A 17 2.35 -10.16 -12.86
C ASN A 17 2.96 -8.76 -12.68
N ILE A 18 3.55 -8.23 -13.75
CA ILE A 18 4.25 -6.95 -13.72
C ILE A 18 3.36 -5.91 -14.40
N ALA A 19 3.17 -4.76 -13.76
CA ALA A 19 2.45 -3.65 -14.37
C ALA A 19 3.34 -2.96 -15.40
N GLU A 20 2.80 -2.72 -16.59
CA GLU A 20 3.52 -2.01 -17.66
C GLU A 20 3.17 -0.54 -17.62
N VAL A 21 4.19 0.32 -17.65
CA VAL A 21 4.03 1.77 -17.70
C VAL A 21 4.87 2.30 -18.86
N THR A 22 4.29 3.18 -19.67
CA THR A 22 4.96 3.81 -20.82
C THR A 22 5.36 5.25 -20.50
N LEU A 23 6.36 5.77 -21.22
CA LEU A 23 6.85 7.14 -21.07
C LEU A 23 5.74 8.18 -21.32
N ALA A 24 4.92 7.99 -22.35
CA ALA A 24 3.79 8.88 -22.63
C ALA A 24 2.77 8.92 -21.47
N THR A 25 2.59 7.81 -20.75
CA THR A 25 1.68 7.77 -19.60
C THR A 25 2.25 8.52 -18.41
N LEU A 26 3.58 8.44 -18.19
CA LEU A 26 4.25 9.22 -17.15
C LEU A 26 4.21 10.71 -17.45
N ASP A 27 4.46 11.12 -18.68
CA ASP A 27 4.42 12.53 -19.08
C ASP A 27 3.03 13.14 -18.82
N ARG A 28 1.96 12.41 -19.19
CA ARG A 28 0.58 12.80 -18.89
C ARG A 28 0.28 12.86 -17.39
N ALA A 29 0.84 11.94 -16.60
CA ALA A 29 0.63 11.92 -15.16
C ALA A 29 1.30 13.11 -14.46
N VAL A 30 2.50 13.49 -14.91
CA VAL A 30 3.19 14.70 -14.44
C VAL A 30 2.40 15.94 -14.84
N ALA A 31 1.91 16.02 -16.08
CA ALA A 31 1.09 17.14 -16.54
C ALA A 31 -0.22 17.28 -15.75
N ARG A 32 -0.80 16.16 -15.30
CA ARG A 32 -2.00 16.14 -14.45
C ARG A 32 -1.71 16.43 -12.96
N GLY A 33 -0.45 16.42 -12.55
CA GLY A 33 -0.05 16.57 -11.15
C GLY A 33 -0.29 15.32 -10.29
N ASP A 34 -0.49 14.14 -10.90
CA ASP A 34 -0.61 12.88 -10.15
C ASP A 34 0.75 12.39 -9.62
N ILE A 35 1.84 12.87 -10.22
CA ILE A 35 3.21 12.51 -9.88
C ILE A 35 4.04 13.79 -9.71
N ASP A 36 4.67 13.91 -8.54
CA ASP A 36 5.61 14.98 -8.23
C ASP A 36 6.95 14.74 -8.97
N ALA A 37 7.29 15.59 -9.94
CA ALA A 37 8.56 15.50 -10.67
C ALA A 37 9.80 15.84 -9.81
N THR A 38 9.62 16.38 -8.61
CA THR A 38 10.71 16.74 -7.69
C THR A 38 11.18 15.56 -6.84
N LYS A 39 10.39 14.49 -6.75
CA LYS A 39 10.68 13.31 -5.92
C LYS A 39 11.02 12.10 -6.81
N PRO A 40 11.74 11.11 -6.27
CA PRO A 40 11.93 9.85 -6.97
C PRO A 40 10.59 9.15 -7.21
N VAL A 41 10.34 8.76 -8.46
CA VAL A 41 9.16 8.03 -8.90
C VAL A 41 9.34 6.56 -8.54
N THR A 42 8.92 6.22 -7.32
CA THR A 42 8.93 4.85 -6.79
C THR A 42 7.65 4.08 -7.15
N GLU A 43 7.65 2.75 -6.95
CA GLU A 43 6.46 1.94 -7.18
C GLU A 43 5.25 2.37 -6.32
N ASP A 44 5.49 2.89 -5.11
CA ASP A 44 4.42 3.35 -4.22
C ASP A 44 3.86 4.71 -4.69
N ALA A 45 4.70 5.58 -5.24
CA ALA A 45 4.25 6.82 -5.89
C ALA A 45 3.36 6.51 -7.11
N LEU A 46 3.76 5.55 -7.95
CA LEU A 46 2.98 5.12 -9.12
C LEU A 46 1.64 4.48 -8.75
N ARG A 47 1.56 3.79 -7.61
CA ARG A 47 0.29 3.26 -7.08
C ARG A 47 -0.61 4.37 -6.54
N SER A 48 -0.03 5.35 -5.85
CA SER A 48 -0.75 6.49 -5.28
C SER A 48 -1.30 7.39 -6.38
N GLY A 49 -0.53 7.61 -7.45
CA GLY A 49 -0.96 8.32 -8.66
C GLY A 49 -1.89 7.52 -9.58
N GLY A 50 -2.35 6.33 -9.17
CA GLY A 50 -3.34 5.54 -9.92
C GLY A 50 -2.83 4.91 -11.23
N LEU A 51 -1.54 5.01 -11.53
CA LEU A 51 -0.92 4.44 -12.74
C LEU A 51 -0.77 2.92 -12.67
N VAL A 52 -0.66 2.37 -11.45
CA VAL A 52 -0.46 0.94 -11.21
C VAL A 52 -1.56 0.39 -10.32
N LYS A 53 -2.17 -0.72 -10.75
CA LYS A 53 -3.20 -1.42 -9.97
C LYS A 53 -2.60 -2.13 -8.76
N LYS A 54 -3.41 -2.25 -7.70
CA LYS A 54 -3.09 -3.07 -6.52
C LYS A 54 -2.99 -4.55 -6.94
N GLY A 55 -1.92 -5.24 -6.54
CA GLY A 55 -1.74 -6.68 -6.75
C GLY A 55 -0.74 -7.09 -7.82
N CYS A 56 -0.10 -6.14 -8.51
CA CYS A 56 1.07 -6.43 -9.34
C CYS A 56 2.32 -6.67 -8.46
N ASP A 57 3.18 -7.57 -8.92
CA ASP A 57 4.42 -7.97 -8.24
C ASP A 57 5.56 -6.94 -8.43
N GLY A 58 5.38 -5.95 -9.30
CA GLY A 58 6.32 -4.87 -9.59
C GLY A 58 5.92 -4.07 -10.82
N VAL A 59 6.78 -3.14 -11.23
CA VAL A 59 6.54 -2.25 -12.39
C VAL A 59 7.64 -2.41 -13.46
N ARG A 60 7.23 -2.43 -14.74
CA ARG A 60 8.12 -2.41 -15.91
C ARG A 60 7.92 -1.14 -16.72
N LEU A 61 9.00 -0.40 -16.96
CA LEU A 61 9.00 0.75 -17.85
C LEU A 61 9.27 0.36 -19.30
N LEU A 62 8.46 0.89 -20.20
CA LEU A 62 8.51 0.67 -21.64
C LEU A 62 8.71 2.00 -22.39
N GLY A 63 9.47 1.97 -23.49
CA GLY A 63 9.83 3.13 -24.30
C GLY A 63 8.74 3.60 -25.26
N GLY A 64 7.48 3.59 -24.83
CA GLY A 64 6.35 4.04 -25.64
C GLY A 64 6.12 5.54 -25.48
N GLY A 65 6.42 6.32 -26.52
CA GLY A 65 6.24 7.78 -26.56
C GLY A 65 7.41 8.58 -25.99
N GLU A 66 7.19 9.87 -25.78
CA GLU A 66 8.20 10.83 -25.34
C GLU A 66 8.02 11.23 -23.88
N LEU A 67 9.12 11.54 -23.20
CA LEU A 67 9.15 12.07 -21.84
C LEU A 67 9.85 13.42 -21.88
N LYS A 68 9.14 14.50 -21.49
CA LYS A 68 9.72 15.86 -21.45
C LYS A 68 10.20 16.22 -20.05
N ALA A 69 9.59 15.62 -19.03
CA ALA A 69 9.96 15.83 -17.63
C ALA A 69 11.24 15.09 -17.26
N LYS A 70 12.10 15.76 -16.50
CA LYS A 70 13.25 15.13 -15.83
C LYS A 70 12.74 14.34 -14.63
N LEU A 71 12.88 13.02 -14.65
CA LEU A 71 12.42 12.14 -13.59
C LEU A 71 13.54 11.21 -13.13
N ALA A 72 13.65 11.02 -11.82
CA ALA A 72 14.40 9.93 -11.22
C ALA A 72 13.43 8.76 -10.99
N ILE A 73 13.60 7.64 -11.68
CA ILE A 73 12.66 6.52 -11.68
C ILE A 73 13.28 5.31 -10.99
N GLU A 74 12.59 4.78 -9.98
CA GLU A 74 13.00 3.61 -9.20
C GLU A 74 11.98 2.47 -9.35
N ILE A 75 12.32 1.44 -10.12
CA ILE A 75 11.35 0.41 -10.56
C ILE A 75 11.97 -0.99 -10.66
N SER A 76 11.11 -2.01 -10.73
CA SER A 76 11.53 -3.42 -10.83
C SER A 76 12.22 -3.80 -12.15
N LYS A 77 11.78 -3.25 -13.29
CA LYS A 77 12.36 -3.56 -14.62
C LYS A 77 12.25 -2.37 -15.57
N ALA A 78 13.20 -2.23 -16.49
CA ALA A 78 13.12 -1.27 -17.59
C ALA A 78 13.54 -1.91 -18.91
N SER A 79 12.96 -1.47 -20.03
CA SER A 79 13.44 -1.85 -21.36
C SER A 79 14.64 -1.00 -21.76
N LYS A 80 15.51 -1.53 -22.63
CA LYS A 80 16.68 -0.80 -23.15
C LYS A 80 16.30 0.52 -23.81
N ALA A 81 15.23 0.51 -24.61
CA ALA A 81 14.70 1.70 -25.26
C ALA A 81 14.19 2.74 -24.25
N ALA A 82 13.55 2.30 -23.15
CA ALA A 82 13.08 3.21 -22.13
C ALA A 82 14.23 3.91 -21.41
N ILE A 83 15.27 3.16 -21.02
CA ILE A 83 16.46 3.72 -20.35
C ILE A 83 17.09 4.81 -21.22
N ALA A 84 17.33 4.51 -22.50
CA ALA A 84 17.91 5.46 -23.44
C ALA A 84 17.06 6.73 -23.61
N SER A 85 15.73 6.61 -23.66
CA SER A 85 14.85 7.77 -23.76
C SER A 85 14.80 8.61 -22.48
N VAL A 86 14.87 7.99 -21.31
CA VAL A 86 14.91 8.71 -20.02
C VAL A 86 16.24 9.44 -19.83
N GLU A 87 17.36 8.81 -20.19
CA GLU A 87 18.68 9.45 -20.17
C GLU A 87 18.75 10.64 -21.14
N LYS A 88 18.15 10.54 -22.33
CA LYS A 88 18.01 11.66 -23.27
C LYS A 88 17.20 12.82 -22.71
N ALA A 89 16.18 12.54 -21.91
CA ALA A 89 15.41 13.56 -21.20
C ALA A 89 16.18 14.16 -19.99
N GLY A 90 17.36 13.64 -19.67
CA GLY A 90 18.18 14.07 -18.53
C GLY A 90 17.70 13.52 -17.19
N GLY A 91 16.96 12.41 -17.20
CA GLY A 91 16.54 11.67 -16.01
C GLY A 91 17.47 10.50 -15.66
N SER A 92 17.09 9.73 -14.64
CA SER A 92 17.82 8.52 -14.22
C SER A 92 16.87 7.35 -13.98
N VAL A 93 17.33 6.12 -14.23
CA VAL A 93 16.57 4.90 -13.98
C VAL A 93 17.37 3.97 -13.09
N THR A 94 16.86 3.68 -11.90
CA THR A 94 17.44 2.72 -10.96
C THR A 94 16.54 1.48 -10.91
N VAL A 95 17.13 0.33 -11.25
CA VAL A 95 16.42 -0.95 -11.25
C VAL A 95 16.60 -1.63 -9.90
N ILE A 96 15.53 -1.67 -9.09
CA ILE A 96 15.54 -2.33 -7.78
C ILE A 96 15.09 -3.78 -7.94
N PRO A 97 15.86 -4.77 -7.44
CA PRO A 97 15.45 -6.16 -7.53
C PRO A 97 14.16 -6.39 -6.73
N ALA A 98 13.12 -6.87 -7.42
CA ALA A 98 11.84 -7.16 -6.80
C ALA A 98 11.97 -8.21 -5.68
N LYS A 99 11.35 -7.93 -4.53
CA LYS A 99 11.31 -8.82 -3.36
C LYS A 99 10.90 -10.24 -3.77
N PRO A 100 11.54 -11.29 -3.23
CA PRO A 100 11.19 -12.67 -3.57
C PRO A 100 9.71 -12.92 -3.24
N LYS A 101 8.99 -13.61 -4.14
CA LYS A 101 7.63 -14.04 -3.85
C LYS A 101 7.67 -14.92 -2.59
N PRO A 102 6.80 -14.71 -1.60
CA PRO A 102 6.66 -15.68 -0.54
C PRO A 102 6.24 -17.01 -1.19
N GLU A 103 7.07 -18.04 -0.99
CA GLU A 103 6.81 -19.37 -1.52
C GLU A 103 5.41 -19.82 -1.11
N GLY A 104 4.68 -20.37 -2.10
CA GLY A 104 3.36 -20.96 -1.97
C GLY A 104 2.47 -20.34 -0.88
N LYS A 105 1.55 -19.45 -1.26
CA LYS A 105 0.38 -19.20 -0.40
C LYS A 105 -0.37 -20.53 -0.31
N GLY A 106 -0.05 -21.35 0.68
CA GLY A 106 -0.85 -22.50 1.05
C GLY A 106 -2.31 -22.06 1.11
N LYS A 107 -3.23 -22.98 0.84
CA LYS A 107 -4.70 -22.76 0.77
C LYS A 107 -5.13 -21.59 1.66
N ALA A 108 -6.03 -20.71 1.21
CA ALA A 108 -6.41 -19.46 1.90
C ALA A 108 -6.58 -19.57 3.44
N ARG A 109 -7.01 -20.73 3.95
CA ARG A 109 -6.98 -21.13 5.37
C ARG A 109 -5.61 -20.99 6.07
N HIS A 110 -4.52 -21.46 5.46
CA HIS A 110 -3.15 -21.33 5.98
C HIS A 110 -2.71 -19.86 6.04
N ARG A 111 -3.05 -19.09 5.01
CA ARG A 111 -2.79 -17.64 4.99
C ARG A 111 -3.55 -16.92 6.10
N ARG A 112 -4.86 -17.16 6.22
CA ARG A 112 -5.71 -16.58 7.28
C ARG A 112 -5.25 -17.00 8.67
N ARG A 113 -4.81 -18.25 8.86
CA ARG A 113 -4.27 -18.74 10.14
C ARG A 113 -2.93 -18.07 10.48
N LYS A 114 -2.03 -17.91 9.51
CA LYS A 114 -0.75 -17.21 9.68
C LYS A 114 -0.98 -15.72 10.00
N GLU A 115 -1.83 -15.04 9.23
CA GLU A 115 -2.20 -13.63 9.46
C GLU A 115 -2.86 -13.44 10.84
N LYS A 116 -3.72 -14.38 11.28
CA LYS A 116 -4.33 -14.35 12.61
C LYS A 116 -3.32 -14.64 13.73
N ALA A 117 -2.37 -15.56 13.50
CA ALA A 117 -1.29 -15.87 14.45
C ALA A 117 -0.28 -14.71 14.58
N GLU A 118 0.14 -14.09 13.48
CA GLU A 118 1.00 -12.89 13.49
C GLU A 118 0.29 -11.70 14.16
N LYS A 119 -1.01 -11.53 13.92
CA LYS A 119 -1.80 -10.48 14.58
C LYS A 119 -1.98 -10.74 16.08
N ALA A 120 -2.16 -12.00 16.49
CA ALA A 120 -2.21 -12.39 17.89
C ALA A 120 -0.84 -12.24 18.59
N ALA A 121 0.26 -12.61 17.91
CA ALA A 121 1.62 -12.41 18.40
C ALA A 121 1.97 -10.92 18.53
N LYS A 122 1.64 -10.09 17.55
CA LYS A 122 1.79 -8.62 17.65
C LYS A 122 0.91 -8.01 18.73
N ALA A 123 -0.29 -8.54 18.97
CA ALA A 123 -1.15 -8.10 20.05
C ALA A 123 -0.64 -8.53 21.44
N ALA A 124 0.01 -9.69 21.54
CA ALA A 124 0.69 -10.14 22.75
C ALA A 124 1.96 -9.31 23.02
N GLN A 125 2.79 -9.06 22.02
CA GLN A 125 3.96 -8.18 22.12
C GLN A 125 3.57 -6.75 22.49
N LYS A 126 2.47 -6.22 21.93
CA LYS A 126 1.93 -4.92 22.30
C LYS A 126 1.36 -4.88 23.74
N LYS A 127 0.95 -6.03 24.28
CA LYS A 127 0.54 -6.17 25.69
C LYS A 127 1.76 -6.29 26.63
N GLU A 128 2.85 -6.91 26.18
CA GLU A 128 4.10 -7.00 26.95
C GLU A 128 4.88 -5.67 26.96
N GLU A 129 4.93 -4.94 25.84
CA GLU A 129 5.52 -3.59 25.80
C GLU A 129 4.66 -2.55 26.54
N GLY A 130 3.33 -2.72 26.56
CA GLY A 130 2.41 -1.90 27.36
C GLY A 130 2.35 -2.27 28.85
N GLY A 131 3.05 -3.33 29.27
CA GLY A 131 3.09 -3.82 30.65
C GLY A 131 4.29 -3.31 31.46
N LYS A 132 5.12 -2.43 30.89
CA LYS A 132 6.30 -1.87 31.56
C LYS A 132 6.24 -0.35 31.67
N SER A 133 5.10 0.17 32.13
CA SER A 133 4.99 1.52 32.67
C SER A 133 3.87 1.57 33.70
N GLU A 134 4.31 1.70 34.97
CA GLU A 134 3.59 2.36 36.06
C GLU A 134 2.41 1.61 36.72
N ASP A 135 2.72 0.65 37.60
CA ASP A 135 1.97 0.53 38.87
C ASP A 135 2.69 1.40 39.92
N LYS A 136 2.33 2.68 39.94
CA LYS A 136 2.38 3.48 41.16
C LYS A 136 1.03 4.20 41.25
N ALA A 137 0.20 3.68 42.16
CA ALA A 137 -1.06 4.26 42.55
C ALA A 137 -0.92 5.76 42.91
N PRO A 138 -2.02 6.54 42.86
CA PRO A 138 -2.95 6.46 43.98
C PRO A 138 -4.43 6.42 43.59
N ALA A 139 -5.15 5.72 44.46
CA ALA A 139 -6.58 5.84 44.67
C ALA A 139 -6.91 7.23 45.22
N GLU A 140 -7.97 7.84 44.68
CA GLU A 140 -8.97 8.74 45.31
C GLU A 140 -9.64 9.59 44.21
N ALA A 141 -10.91 9.98 44.42
CA ALA A 141 -11.75 10.80 43.54
C ALA A 141 -12.66 10.09 42.50
N LYS A 142 -13.49 9.12 42.93
CA LYS A 142 -14.80 8.87 42.30
C LYS A 142 -15.86 8.48 43.33
N ALA A 143 -16.28 9.46 44.15
CA ALA A 143 -17.49 9.32 44.97
C ALA A 143 -18.46 10.53 44.86
N GLU A 144 -18.03 11.71 44.39
CA GLU A 144 -18.89 12.91 44.47
C GLU A 144 -19.55 13.37 43.15
N ARG A 145 -19.62 12.52 42.11
CA ARG A 145 -20.21 12.91 40.81
C ARG A 145 -21.50 12.17 40.45
N LYS A 146 -22.30 11.81 41.45
CA LYS A 146 -23.63 11.20 41.26
C LYS A 146 -24.80 11.90 41.96
N GLU A 147 -24.60 13.10 42.49
CA GLU A 147 -25.70 13.86 43.13
C GLU A 147 -26.11 15.15 42.41
N LYS A 148 -25.29 15.68 41.49
CA LYS A 148 -25.63 16.89 40.70
C LYS A 148 -26.40 16.68 39.40
N LYS A 149 -26.85 15.45 39.09
CA LYS A 149 -27.61 15.15 37.85
C LYS A 149 -29.12 15.00 38.06
N LYS A 150 -29.63 15.24 39.29
CA LYS A 150 -31.07 15.13 39.62
C LYS A 150 -31.76 16.48 39.85
N SER A 151 -31.04 17.60 39.81
CA SER A 151 -31.58 18.94 40.08
C SER A 151 -31.72 19.83 38.84
N SER A 152 -31.39 19.35 37.63
CA SER A 152 -31.48 20.15 36.40
C SER A 152 -32.62 19.74 35.47
N GLU A 153 -33.55 18.90 35.93
CA GLU A 153 -34.69 18.38 35.14
C GLU A 153 -36.05 18.72 35.78
N GLY A 154 -36.07 19.67 36.73
CA GLY A 154 -37.27 20.16 37.41
C GLY A 154 -37.60 21.64 37.22
N ASP A 155 -36.72 22.42 36.57
CA ASP A 155 -36.85 23.89 36.46
C ASP A 155 -37.40 24.37 35.10
N GLN A 156 -37.77 23.44 34.20
CA GLN A 156 -38.35 23.77 32.89
C GLN A 156 -39.89 23.69 32.86
N ALA A 157 -40.55 23.43 34.00
CA ALA A 157 -42.01 23.29 34.09
C ALA A 157 -42.73 24.42 34.86
N ARG A 158 -42.07 25.55 35.15
CA ARG A 158 -42.67 26.71 35.87
C ARG A 158 -42.49 28.07 35.18
N LYS A 159 -42.18 28.09 33.89
CA LYS A 159 -42.09 29.33 33.10
C LYS A 159 -42.81 29.21 31.76
N GLN A 160 -44.11 28.93 31.82
CA GLN A 160 -45.11 29.37 30.83
C GLN A 160 -46.42 29.56 31.59
N ASP A 161 -46.53 30.73 32.25
CA ASP A 161 -47.78 31.46 32.33
C ASP A 161 -48.06 32.11 30.96
#